data_AF-A0A1Q7T4X2-F1
#
_entry.id   AF-A0A1Q7T4X2-F1
#
_cell.length_a   1.000
_cell.length_b   1.000
_cell.length_c   1.000
_cell.angle_alpha   90.00
_cell.angle_beta   90.00
_cell.angle_gamma   90.00
#
_symmetry.space_group_name_H-M   'P 1'
#
loop_
_entity.id
_entity.type
_entity.pdbx_description
1 polymer ?
#
loop_
_entity_poly.entity_id
_entity_poly.type
_entity_poly.pdbx_seq_one_letter_code
_entity_poly.pdbx_strand_id
1 'polypeptide(L)'
;MRVQATAVACSLPQAQGVPLARWSRTELAHWVASAPSLPAVSASTIGRWLKAERIRPWRYHAWQRIQNPQTFLQRAGPVLRMYERASALLREGTWLVCVDEKTSIQAREAEQGPRAAFAG
;
A
#
# COMPACT_ATOMS: atom_id res chain seq x y z
N MET A 1 -10.83 -4.47 -24.97
CA MET A 1 -9.80 -5.15 -24.13
C MET A 1 -8.83 -4.19 -23.45
N ARG A 2 -7.94 -3.45 -24.16
CA ARG A 2 -6.95 -2.54 -23.54
C ARG A 2 -7.57 -1.47 -22.63
N VAL A 3 -8.61 -0.78 -23.09
CA VAL A 3 -9.33 0.24 -22.30
C VAL A 3 -9.93 -0.36 -21.03
N GLN A 4 -10.54 -1.54 -21.14
CA GLN A 4 -11.17 -2.23 -20.01
C GLN A 4 -10.14 -2.71 -18.97
N ALA A 5 -9.03 -3.31 -19.40
CA ALA A 5 -7.93 -3.68 -18.51
C ALA A 5 -7.32 -2.45 -17.81
N THR A 6 -7.28 -1.31 -18.49
CA THR A 6 -6.78 -0.05 -17.93
C THR A 6 -7.76 0.55 -16.91
N ALA A 7 -9.06 0.51 -17.21
CA ALA A 7 -10.11 0.95 -16.30
C ALA A 7 -10.11 0.12 -15.01
N VAL A 8 -10.02 -1.20 -15.12
CA VAL A 8 -9.93 -2.11 -13.96
C VAL A 8 -8.63 -1.90 -13.19
N ALA A 9 -7.50 -1.68 -13.87
CA ALA A 9 -6.25 -1.34 -13.20
C ALA A 9 -6.36 -0.07 -12.33
N CYS A 10 -7.29 0.84 -12.65
CA CYS A 10 -7.58 2.05 -11.88
C CYS A 10 -8.72 1.87 -10.86
N SER A 11 -9.36 0.70 -10.81
CA SER A 11 -10.42 0.39 -9.85
C SER A 11 -9.85 -0.23 -8.57
N LEU A 12 -10.67 -0.25 -7.52
CA LEU A 12 -10.39 -1.01 -6.31
C LEU A 12 -10.67 -2.50 -6.58
N PRO A 13 -9.76 -3.45 -6.27
CA PRO A 13 -10.02 -4.87 -6.53
C PRO A 13 -11.24 -5.41 -5.79
N GLN A 14 -11.52 -4.90 -4.58
CA GLN A 14 -12.70 -5.27 -3.81
C GLN A 14 -14.01 -4.91 -4.53
N ALA A 15 -14.03 -3.84 -5.32
CA ALA A 15 -15.19 -3.48 -6.13
C ALA A 15 -15.43 -4.48 -7.29
N GLN A 16 -14.45 -5.35 -7.56
CA GLN A 16 -14.54 -6.45 -8.52
C GLN A 16 -14.67 -7.82 -7.81
N GLY A 17 -14.97 -7.82 -6.50
CA GLY A 17 -15.11 -9.04 -5.69
C GLY A 17 -13.79 -9.72 -5.33
N VAL A 18 -12.64 -9.07 -5.59
CA VAL A 18 -11.32 -9.65 -5.35
C VAL A 18 -10.75 -9.13 -4.02
N PRO A 19 -10.36 -9.99 -3.06
CA PRO A 19 -9.92 -9.58 -1.72
C PRO A 19 -8.47 -9.06 -1.70
N LEU A 20 -8.10 -8.23 -2.68
CA LEU A 20 -6.78 -7.65 -2.82
C LEU A 20 -6.85 -6.15 -2.57
N ALA A 21 -5.83 -5.60 -1.90
CA ALA A 21 -5.75 -4.16 -1.68
C ALA A 21 -5.42 -3.38 -2.97
N ARG A 22 -4.70 -4.01 -3.91
CA ARG A 22 -4.20 -3.40 -5.15
C ARG A 22 -4.11 -4.45 -6.26
N TRP A 23 -4.20 -3.98 -7.50
CA TRP A 23 -3.95 -4.79 -8.69
C TRP A 23 -2.46 -4.88 -9.01
N SER A 24 -1.92 -6.09 -9.08
CA SER A 24 -0.70 -6.41 -9.81
C SER A 24 -1.00 -6.71 -11.28
N ARG A 25 0.05 -6.73 -12.12
CA ARG A 25 -0.09 -7.10 -13.53
C ARG A 25 -0.55 -8.54 -13.72
N THR A 26 -0.14 -9.44 -12.83
CA THR A 26 -0.51 -10.85 -12.85
C THR A 26 -1.98 -11.01 -12.48
N GLU A 27 -2.44 -10.31 -11.44
CA GLU A 27 -3.85 -10.36 -11.03
C GLU A 27 -4.76 -9.74 -12.09
N LEU A 28 -4.33 -8.67 -12.77
CA LEU A 28 -5.06 -8.12 -13.92
C LEU A 28 -5.12 -9.10 -15.09
N ALA A 29 -4.04 -9.84 -15.36
CA ALA A 29 -4.04 -10.88 -16.38
C ALA A 29 -5.03 -12.02 -16.03
N HIS A 30 -5.07 -12.45 -14.77
CA HIS A 30 -6.03 -13.43 -14.29
C HIS A 30 -7.47 -12.90 -14.37
N TRP A 31 -7.70 -11.64 -13.97
CA TRP A 31 -9.01 -11.00 -14.09
C TRP A 31 -9.49 -10.96 -15.55
N VAL A 32 -8.61 -10.57 -16.49
CA VAL A 32 -8.95 -10.56 -17.92
C VAL A 32 -9.25 -11.98 -18.41
N ALA A 33 -8.48 -12.98 -18.01
CA ALA A 33 -8.73 -14.38 -18.38
C ALA A 33 -10.02 -14.95 -17.80
N SER A 34 -10.49 -14.42 -16.66
CA SER A 34 -11.77 -14.80 -16.04
C SER A 34 -12.99 -14.14 -16.69
N ALA A 35 -12.78 -13.09 -17.50
CA ALA A 35 -13.86 -12.39 -18.20
C ALA A 35 -14.27 -13.18 -19.46
N PRO A 36 -15.52 -13.67 -19.58
CA PRO A 36 -15.94 -14.55 -20.67
C PRO A 36 -15.79 -13.94 -22.08
N SER A 37 -15.73 -12.61 -22.17
CA SER A 37 -15.69 -11.85 -23.41
C SER A 37 -14.29 -11.40 -23.83
N LEU A 38 -13.25 -11.72 -23.06
CA LEU A 38 -11.89 -11.27 -23.32
C LEU A 38 -10.93 -12.46 -23.51
N PRO A 39 -10.05 -12.42 -24.52
CA PRO A 39 -9.01 -13.44 -24.65
C PRO A 39 -7.97 -13.28 -23.53
N ALA A 40 -7.39 -14.41 -23.10
CA ALA A 40 -6.32 -14.40 -22.13
C ALA A 40 -5.11 -13.57 -22.62
N VAL A 41 -4.51 -12.81 -21.71
CA VAL A 41 -3.34 -11.96 -22.00
C VAL A 41 -2.27 -12.13 -20.94
N SER A 42 -1.01 -11.98 -21.36
CA SER A 42 0.11 -12.04 -20.42
C SER A 42 0.19 -10.79 -19.54
N ALA A 43 0.76 -10.94 -18.34
CA ALA A 43 1.09 -9.82 -17.46
C ALA A 43 2.03 -8.79 -18.12
N SER A 44 2.91 -9.23 -19.04
CA SER A 44 3.78 -8.34 -19.82
C SER A 44 2.99 -7.47 -20.79
N THR A 45 1.93 -8.02 -21.41
CA THR A 45 1.02 -7.29 -22.30
C THR A 45 0.25 -6.22 -21.52
N ILE A 46 -0.29 -6.57 -20.34
CA ILE A 46 -0.91 -5.60 -19.41
C ILE A 46 0.08 -4.49 -19.06
N GLY A 47 1.32 -4.83 -18.71
CA GLY A 47 2.37 -3.86 -18.41
C GLY A 47 2.65 -2.89 -19.56
N ARG A 48 2.67 -3.39 -20.80
CA ARG A 48 2.86 -2.56 -22.01
C ARG A 48 1.69 -1.62 -22.25
N TRP A 49 0.45 -2.06 -22.04
CA TRP A 49 -0.73 -1.19 -22.12
C TRP A 49 -0.70 -0.08 -21.08
N LEU A 50 -0.49 -0.41 -19.81
CA LEU A 50 -0.44 0.60 -18.74
C LEU A 50 0.69 1.62 -18.97
N LYS A 51 1.84 1.17 -19.48
CA LYS A 51 2.94 2.07 -19.88
C LYS A 51 2.51 3.02 -20.99
N ALA A 52 1.83 2.51 -22.03
CA ALA A 52 1.37 3.32 -23.15
C ALA A 52 0.30 4.35 -22.74
N GLU A 53 -0.55 4.02 -21.78
CA GLU A 53 -1.52 4.95 -21.17
C GLU A 53 -0.90 5.88 -20.12
N ARG A 54 0.40 5.74 -19.83
CA ARG A 54 1.13 6.49 -18.78
C ARG A 54 0.53 6.32 -17.37
N ILE A 55 -0.20 5.23 -17.13
CA ILE A 55 -0.85 4.94 -15.84
C ILE A 55 0.09 4.07 -15.00
N ARG A 56 0.20 4.40 -13.71
CA ARG A 56 1.00 3.64 -12.73
C ARG A 56 0.17 3.35 -11.47
N PRO A 57 -0.74 2.36 -11.52
CA PRO A 57 -1.68 2.09 -10.44
C PRO A 57 -0.99 1.76 -9.10
N TRP A 58 0.19 1.15 -9.16
CA TRP A 58 0.99 0.74 -8.01
C TRP A 58 2.03 1.76 -7.54
N ARG A 59 2.25 2.89 -8.26
CA ARG A 59 3.30 3.87 -7.89
C ARG A 59 2.80 5.03 -7.05
N TYR A 60 1.50 5.28 -6.98
CA TYR A 60 0.98 6.24 -6.01
C TYR A 60 0.88 5.53 -4.66
N HIS A 61 1.93 5.70 -3.85
CA HIS A 61 1.88 5.57 -2.40
C HIS A 61 0.91 6.65 -1.88
N ALA A 62 -0.40 6.44 -2.07
CA ALA A 62 -1.34 7.01 -1.12
C ALA A 62 -1.02 6.30 0.20
N TRP A 63 -0.43 7.06 1.13
CA TRP A 63 -0.27 6.68 2.52
C TRP A 63 -1.54 5.99 3.00
N GLN A 64 -1.40 4.83 3.64
CA GLN A 64 -2.46 3.99 4.24
C GLN A 64 -3.90 4.46 3.96
N ARG A 65 -4.49 4.00 2.84
CA ARG A 65 -5.89 4.31 2.54
C ARG A 65 -6.79 3.60 3.54
N ILE A 66 -7.54 4.37 4.33
CA ILE A 66 -8.55 3.83 5.24
C ILE A 66 -9.69 3.24 4.41
N GLN A 67 -9.78 1.92 4.37
CA GLN A 67 -10.78 1.19 3.57
C GLN A 67 -12.15 1.17 4.23
N ASN A 68 -12.19 1.06 5.56
CA ASN A 68 -13.42 1.14 6.36
C ASN A 68 -13.20 2.17 7.48
N PRO A 69 -13.76 3.39 7.35
CA PRO A 69 -13.60 4.44 8.36
C PRO A 69 -14.11 4.05 9.73
N GLN A 70 -15.23 3.32 9.81
CA GLN A 70 -15.83 2.92 11.09
C GLN A 70 -14.92 1.96 11.85
N THR A 71 -14.49 0.87 11.19
CA THR A 71 -13.58 -0.11 11.83
C THR A 71 -12.23 0.52 12.15
N PHE A 72 -11.73 1.42 11.30
CA PHE A 72 -10.50 2.16 11.57
C PHE A 72 -10.64 3.02 12.83
N LEU A 73 -11.68 3.84 12.95
CA LEU A 73 -11.90 4.69 14.12
C LEU A 73 -12.09 3.88 15.40
N GLN A 74 -12.82 2.76 15.33
CA GLN A 74 -12.99 1.83 16.45
C GLN A 74 -11.66 1.29 16.98
N ARG A 75 -10.68 1.03 16.09
CA ARG A 75 -9.36 0.51 16.46
C ARG A 75 -8.36 1.62 16.83
N ALA A 76 -8.39 2.74 16.12
CA ALA A 76 -7.46 3.85 16.32
C ALA A 76 -7.76 4.65 17.59
N GLY A 77 -9.04 4.86 17.93
CA GLY A 77 -9.45 5.66 19.08
C GLY A 77 -8.80 5.24 20.41
N PRO A 78 -8.84 3.94 20.79
CA PRO A 78 -8.18 3.45 21.99
C PRO A 78 -6.66 3.71 22.01
N VAL A 79 -5.98 3.50 20.88
CA VAL A 79 -4.53 3.75 20.75
C VAL A 79 -4.21 5.23 20.93
N LEU A 80 -4.93 6.11 20.22
CA LEU A 80 -4.75 7.56 20.32
C LEU A 80 -5.02 8.09 21.73
N ARG A 81 -5.99 7.52 22.45
CA ARG A 81 -6.27 7.86 23.86
C ARG A 81 -5.10 7.51 24.79
N MET A 82 -4.34 6.45 24.49
CA MET A 82 -3.14 6.13 25.27
C MET A 82 -2.04 7.14 25.03
N TYR A 83 -1.82 7.55 23.77
CA TYR A 83 -0.87 8.60 23.44
C TYR A 83 -1.22 9.94 24.10
N GLU A 84 -2.50 10.33 24.09
CA GLU A 84 -2.99 11.54 24.79
C GLU A 84 -2.64 11.53 26.29
N ARG A 85 -2.67 10.35 26.92
CA ARG A 85 -2.40 10.18 28.36
C ARG A 85 -0.94 9.89 28.68
N ALA A 86 -0.06 9.76 27.69
CA ALA A 86 1.30 9.26 27.88
C ALA A 86 2.09 10.04 28.95
N SER A 87 2.01 11.38 28.94
CA SER A 87 2.70 12.22 29.92
C SER A 87 2.13 12.12 31.34
N ALA A 88 0.83 11.85 31.48
CA ALA A 88 0.21 11.63 32.79
C ALA A 88 0.62 10.26 33.34
N LEU A 89 0.53 9.22 32.52
CA LEU A 89 0.97 7.86 32.87
C LEU A 89 2.44 7.85 33.29
N LEU A 90 3.32 8.58 32.59
CA LEU A 90 4.73 8.68 32.96
C LEU A 90 4.94 9.30 34.34
N ARG A 91 4.19 10.37 34.68
CA ARG A 91 4.23 10.98 36.02
C ARG A 91 3.70 10.04 37.11
N GLU A 92 2.80 9.14 36.76
CA GLU A 92 2.29 8.07 37.62
C GLU A 92 3.23 6.84 37.67
N GLY A 93 4.40 6.90 37.02
CA GLY A 93 5.38 5.81 37.00
C GLY A 93 5.07 4.69 35.99
N THR A 94 4.11 4.90 35.09
CA THR A 94 3.73 3.93 34.05
C THR A 94 4.30 4.33 32.69
N TRP A 95 5.02 3.41 32.07
CA TRP A 95 5.61 3.60 30.75
C TRP A 95 4.67 3.11 29.66
N LEU A 96 4.34 3.98 28.70
CA LEU A 96 3.66 3.59 27.47
C LEU A 96 4.71 3.30 26.40
N VAL A 97 4.69 2.09 25.85
CA VAL A 97 5.60 1.66 24.79
C VAL A 97 4.77 1.27 23.57
N CYS A 98 5.15 1.81 22.41
CA CYS A 98 4.60 1.40 21.13
C CYS A 98 5.63 0.54 20.39
N VAL A 99 5.23 -0.68 20.01
CA VAL A 99 6.13 -1.67 19.38
C VAL A 99 6.18 -1.55 17.87
N ASP A 100 5.20 -0.87 17.26
CA ASP A 100 5.09 -0.69 15.82
C ASP A 100 5.18 0.78 15.40
N GLU A 101 5.60 1.66 16.31
CA GLU A 101 5.71 3.08 16.03
C GLU A 101 6.72 3.30 14.90
N LYS A 102 6.19 3.44 13.70
CA LYS A 102 6.95 3.90 12.56
C LYS A 102 7.00 5.41 12.68
N THR A 103 7.89 5.89 13.54
CA THR A 103 8.19 7.31 13.62
C THR A 103 8.51 7.76 12.20
N SER A 104 7.82 8.77 11.69
CA SER A 104 8.13 9.35 10.38
C SER A 104 9.46 10.13 10.41
N ILE A 105 10.39 9.71 11.27
CA ILE A 105 11.75 10.20 11.40
C ILE A 105 12.50 9.65 10.21
N GLN A 106 12.73 10.51 9.22
CA GLN A 106 13.68 10.22 8.17
C GLN A 106 15.08 10.27 8.78
N ALA A 107 15.84 9.18 8.66
CA ALA A 107 17.28 9.22 8.87
C ALA A 107 17.88 10.13 7.78
N ARG A 108 18.13 11.40 8.12
CA ARG A 108 18.69 12.39 7.19
C ARG A 108 20.20 12.27 7.05
N GLU A 109 20.84 11.61 8.01
CA GLU A 109 22.28 11.38 8.06
C GLU A 109 22.53 9.92 8.42
N ALA A 110 23.46 9.29 7.71
CA ALA A 110 23.94 7.96 8.05
C ALA A 110 25.02 8.09 9.12
N GLU A 111 24.99 7.22 10.14
CA GLU A 111 26.05 7.16 11.16
C GLU A 111 27.43 6.85 10.57
N GLN A 112 27.45 6.25 9.37
CA GLN A 112 28.66 6.00 8.58
C GLN A 112 28.46 6.49 7.15
N GLY A 113 29.43 7.24 6.63
CA GLY A 113 29.46 7.64 5.22
C GLY A 113 29.51 6.43 4.27
N PRO A 114 29.13 6.60 3.00
CA PRO A 114 29.10 5.50 2.04
C PRO A 114 30.50 4.87 1.91
N ARG A 115 30.61 3.58 2.23
CA ARG A 115 31.83 2.80 2.03
C ARG A 115 31.87 2.31 0.60
N ALA A 116 32.96 2.58 -0.12
CA ALA A 116 33.16 2.08 -1.47
C ALA A 116 33.12 0.54 -1.47
N ALA A 117 32.44 -0.05 -2.46
CA ALA A 117 32.42 -1.49 -2.64
C ALA A 117 33.86 -1.96 -2.93
N PHE A 118 34.33 -2.94 -2.16
CA PHE A 118 35.58 -3.62 -2.48
C PHE A 118 35.38 -4.45 -3.75
N ALA A 119 36.17 -4.17 -4.78
CA ALA A 119 36.33 -5.11 -5.88
C ALA A 119 37.19 -6.27 -5.37
N GLY A 120 36.56 -7.45 -5.25
CA GLY A 120 37.28 -8.71 -5.11
C GLY A 120 37.80 -9.20 -6.45
#